data_AF-A0AAD7I4V1-F1
#
_entry.id   AF-A0AAD7I4V1-F1
#
_cell.length_a   1.000
_cell.length_b   1.000
_cell.length_c   1.000
_cell.angle_alpha   90.00
_cell.angle_beta   90.00
_cell.angle_gamma   90.00
#
_symmetry.space_group_name_H-M   'P 1'
#
loop_
_entity.id
_entity.type
_entity.pdbx_description
1 polymer ?
#
loop_
_entity_poly.entity_id
_entity_poly.type
_entity_poly.pdbx_seq_one_letter_code
_entity_poly.pdbx_strand_id
1 'polypeptide(L)'
;MARILSVFLALFIASAAVAAPVEQRQVGDLACNVDRFKIVTTLASTGSAVGKINGTDPTIATQVTAAQAGLTSSGEGIAAIALALVTGKDAPAPARIQVKQGLLDAQSALGNITDPTAAASVATAQTSLAAAIVDGNAVVADCK
;
A
#
# COMPACT_ATOMS: atom_id res chain seq x y z
N MET A 1 -8.62 -42.95 68.52
CA MET A 1 -9.04 -41.56 68.78
C MET A 1 -8.29 -40.64 67.84
N ALA A 2 -9.04 -39.79 67.15
CA ALA A 2 -8.63 -39.01 65.99
C ALA A 2 -7.56 -37.94 66.28
N ARG A 3 -6.70 -37.68 65.30
CA ARG A 3 -6.09 -36.35 65.11
C ARG A 3 -6.20 -35.95 63.64
N ILE A 4 -6.85 -34.81 63.49
CA ILE A 4 -7.16 -34.04 62.29
C ILE A 4 -5.86 -33.45 61.73
N LEU A 5 -5.65 -33.51 60.42
CA LEU A 5 -4.85 -32.51 59.72
C LEU A 5 -5.40 -32.29 58.30
N SER A 6 -6.22 -31.25 58.16
CA SER A 6 -6.59 -30.65 56.88
C SER A 6 -5.38 -29.94 56.27
N VAL A 7 -5.01 -30.25 55.03
CA VAL A 7 -4.32 -29.30 54.15
C VAL A 7 -4.91 -29.42 52.75
N PHE A 8 -5.50 -28.31 52.31
CA PHE A 8 -6.03 -28.05 50.98
C PHE A 8 -4.94 -28.26 49.91
N LEU A 9 -5.12 -29.24 49.02
CA LEU A 9 -4.25 -29.39 47.84
C LEU A 9 -4.81 -28.54 46.70
N ALA A 10 -4.26 -27.34 46.57
CA ALA A 10 -4.56 -26.39 45.51
C ALA A 10 -4.02 -26.87 44.15
N LEU A 11 -4.94 -26.95 43.19
CA LEU A 11 -4.85 -26.39 41.83
C LEU A 11 -3.44 -26.07 41.28
N PHE A 12 -2.97 -26.85 40.31
CA PHE A 12 -2.15 -26.37 39.19
C PHE A 12 -2.24 -27.39 38.04
N ILE A 13 -3.36 -27.37 37.31
CA ILE A 13 -3.40 -27.99 35.99
C ILE A 13 -2.60 -27.05 35.09
N ALA A 14 -1.39 -27.49 34.75
CA ALA A 14 -0.53 -26.81 33.79
C ALA A 14 -1.28 -26.70 32.46
N SER A 15 -1.74 -25.50 32.13
CA SER A 15 -2.10 -25.13 30.78
C SER A 15 -0.86 -25.37 29.92
N ALA A 16 -0.83 -26.46 29.17
CA ALA A 16 0.07 -26.59 28.04
C ALA A 16 -0.36 -25.50 27.06
N ALA A 17 0.20 -24.30 27.23
CA ALA A 17 0.21 -23.30 26.19
C ALA A 17 0.89 -23.99 25.02
N VAL A 18 0.08 -24.42 24.04
CA VAL A 18 0.57 -24.78 22.73
C VAL A 18 1.36 -23.57 22.30
N ALA A 19 2.68 -23.68 22.31
CA ALA A 19 3.54 -22.69 21.71
C ALA A 19 3.18 -22.72 20.23
N ALA A 20 2.21 -21.91 19.84
CA ALA A 20 2.01 -21.57 18.45
C ALA A 20 3.39 -21.12 17.95
N PRO A 21 3.86 -21.66 16.82
CA PRO A 21 5.18 -21.33 16.33
C PRO A 21 5.28 -19.81 16.29
N VAL A 22 6.23 -19.27 17.03
CA VAL A 22 6.67 -17.89 16.87
C VAL A 22 7.42 -17.89 15.54
N GLU A 23 6.69 -17.95 14.43
CA GLU A 23 7.21 -17.38 13.20
C GLU A 23 7.60 -15.96 13.57
N GLN A 24 8.86 -15.61 13.32
CA GLN A 24 9.35 -14.27 13.54
C GLN A 24 8.40 -13.32 12.83
N ARG A 25 7.52 -12.66 13.61
CA ARG A 25 6.58 -11.67 13.10
C ARG A 25 7.38 -10.43 12.75
N GLN A 26 8.13 -10.51 11.65
CA GLN A 26 8.38 -9.33 10.84
C GLN A 26 6.99 -8.80 10.51
N VAL A 27 6.73 -7.57 10.92
CA VAL A 27 5.46 -6.88 10.74
C VAL A 27 5.25 -6.72 9.24
N GLY A 28 4.59 -7.69 8.60
CA GLY A 28 4.60 -7.90 7.15
C GLY A 28 5.89 -8.51 6.61
N ASP A 29 5.77 -9.24 5.50
CA ASP A 29 6.92 -9.76 4.74
C ASP A 29 7.91 -8.62 4.44
N LEU A 30 9.21 -8.86 4.64
CA LEU A 30 10.27 -7.90 4.33
C LEU A 30 10.15 -7.41 2.88
N ALA A 31 9.79 -8.27 1.93
CA ALA A 31 9.55 -7.91 0.54
C ALA A 31 8.41 -6.88 0.42
N CYS A 32 7.26 -7.18 1.04
CA CYS A 32 6.13 -6.25 1.09
C CYS A 32 6.50 -4.88 1.68
N ASN A 33 7.28 -4.85 2.76
CA ASN A 33 7.70 -3.59 3.37
C ASN A 33 8.62 -2.77 2.46
N VAL A 34 9.55 -3.43 1.77
CA VAL A 34 10.43 -2.79 0.77
C VAL A 34 9.61 -2.22 -0.39
N ASP A 35 8.68 -3.00 -0.93
CA ASP A 35 7.89 -2.56 -2.08
C ASP A 35 6.91 -1.44 -1.73
N ARG A 36 6.32 -1.49 -0.53
CA ARG A 36 5.50 -0.38 -0.01
C ARG A 36 6.31 0.91 0.16
N PHE A 37 7.58 0.81 0.54
CA PHE A 37 8.44 1.99 0.61
C PHE A 37 8.77 2.52 -0.79
N LYS A 38 9.17 1.65 -1.73
CA LYS A 38 9.47 2.03 -3.12
C LYS A 38 8.30 2.74 -3.78
N ILE A 39 7.10 2.15 -3.72
CA ILE A 39 5.91 2.74 -4.34
C ILE A 39 5.57 4.12 -3.76
N VAL A 40 5.77 4.36 -2.45
CA VAL A 40 5.54 5.69 -1.88
C VAL A 40 6.50 6.72 -2.49
N THR A 41 7.77 6.36 -2.67
CA THR A 41 8.75 7.24 -3.30
C THR A 41 8.44 7.48 -4.78
N THR A 42 8.03 6.45 -5.52
CA THR A 42 7.71 6.59 -6.95
C THR A 42 6.35 7.27 -7.19
N LEU A 43 5.36 7.10 -6.31
CA LEU A 43 4.12 7.90 -6.31
C LEU A 43 4.41 9.38 -6.07
N ALA A 44 5.28 9.73 -5.12
CA ALA A 44 5.66 11.12 -4.87
C ALA A 44 6.39 11.76 -6.07
N SER A 45 7.31 11.01 -6.69
CA SER A 45 7.99 11.42 -7.91
C SER A 45 7.01 11.61 -9.07
N THR A 46 6.08 10.67 -9.24
CA THR A 46 5.05 10.73 -10.28
C THR A 46 4.09 11.89 -10.05
N GLY A 47 3.63 12.12 -8.82
CA GLY A 47 2.80 13.27 -8.48
C GLY A 47 3.51 14.60 -8.77
N SER A 48 4.82 14.67 -8.49
CA SER A 48 5.64 15.84 -8.85
C SER A 48 5.75 16.03 -10.37
N ALA A 49 5.87 14.95 -11.14
CA ALA A 49 5.89 15.00 -12.60
C ALA A 49 4.54 15.45 -13.18
N VAL A 50 3.43 14.91 -12.65
CA VAL A 50 2.06 15.33 -13.02
C VAL A 50 1.84 16.81 -12.67
N GLY A 51 2.32 17.28 -11.52
CA GLY A 51 2.23 18.68 -11.12
C GLY A 51 3.02 19.66 -12.00
N LYS A 52 3.95 19.17 -12.84
CA LYS A 52 4.66 19.98 -13.85
C LYS A 52 3.92 20.07 -15.19
N ILE A 53 2.85 19.30 -15.38
CA ILE A 53 1.93 19.49 -16.50
C ILE A 53 1.13 20.77 -16.22
N ASN A 54 0.91 21.61 -17.23
CA ASN A 54 0.19 22.87 -17.08
C ASN A 54 -1.30 22.64 -16.73
N GLY A 55 -1.60 22.36 -15.47
CA GLY A 55 -2.96 22.05 -15.01
C GLY A 55 -3.89 23.27 -14.96
N THR A 56 -3.41 24.48 -15.26
CA THR A 56 -4.27 25.67 -15.39
C THR A 56 -4.85 25.83 -16.79
N ASP A 57 -4.34 25.07 -17.77
CA ASP A 57 -4.94 25.00 -19.10
C ASP A 57 -6.29 24.26 -19.01
N PRO A 58 -7.40 24.94 -19.32
CA PRO A 58 -8.74 24.36 -19.16
C PRO A 58 -8.98 23.14 -20.06
N THR A 59 -8.18 22.95 -21.12
CA THR A 59 -8.32 21.81 -22.05
C THR A 59 -7.80 20.50 -21.46
N ILE A 60 -6.87 20.55 -20.49
CA ILE A 60 -6.23 19.38 -19.89
C ILE A 60 -6.36 19.31 -18.37
N ALA A 61 -6.86 20.37 -17.72
CA ALA A 61 -7.00 20.47 -16.27
C ALA A 61 -7.73 19.26 -15.66
N THR A 62 -8.83 18.82 -16.26
CA THR A 62 -9.60 17.66 -15.79
C THR A 62 -8.76 16.38 -15.79
N GLN A 63 -7.96 16.15 -16.83
CA GLN A 63 -7.08 14.98 -16.93
C GLN A 63 -5.93 15.05 -15.93
N VAL A 64 -5.34 16.23 -15.71
CA VAL A 64 -4.31 16.42 -14.67
C VAL A 64 -4.88 16.14 -13.28
N THR A 65 -6.07 16.65 -12.97
CA THR A 65 -6.76 16.38 -11.69
C THR A 65 -7.12 14.90 -11.55
N ALA A 66 -7.63 14.25 -12.60
CA ALA A 66 -7.93 12.82 -12.58
C ALA A 66 -6.66 11.97 -12.36
N ALA A 67 -5.54 12.35 -12.97
CA ALA A 67 -4.27 11.68 -12.74
C ALA A 67 -3.81 11.81 -11.27
N GLN A 68 -3.90 13.00 -10.69
CA GLN A 68 -3.58 13.23 -9.27
C GLN A 68 -4.51 12.45 -8.33
N ALA A 69 -5.80 12.35 -8.66
CA ALA A 69 -6.76 11.57 -7.91
C ALA A 69 -6.43 10.07 -7.94
N GLY A 70 -6.05 9.54 -9.11
CA GLY A 70 -5.59 8.16 -9.24
C GLY A 70 -4.36 7.86 -8.37
N LEU A 71 -3.35 8.73 -8.41
CA LEU A 71 -2.14 8.61 -7.57
C LEU A 71 -2.47 8.67 -6.08
N THR A 72 -3.39 9.56 -5.69
CA THR A 72 -3.85 9.70 -4.30
C THR A 72 -4.55 8.43 -3.83
N SER A 73 -5.48 7.90 -4.64
CA SER A 73 -6.18 6.64 -4.38
C SER A 73 -5.19 5.48 -4.20
N SER A 74 -4.16 5.40 -5.04
CA SER A 74 -3.11 4.40 -4.87
C SER A 74 -2.35 4.56 -3.55
N GLY A 75 -1.99 5.80 -3.18
CA GLY A 75 -1.33 6.11 -1.91
C GLY A 75 -2.18 5.72 -0.69
N GLU A 76 -3.50 5.96 -0.75
CA GLU A 76 -4.44 5.53 0.30
C GLU A 76 -4.50 4.01 0.43
N GLY A 77 -4.48 3.28 -0.69
CA GLY A 77 -4.36 1.82 -0.69
C GLY A 77 -3.08 1.35 0.00
N ILE A 78 -1.94 1.98 -0.28
CA ILE A 78 -0.67 1.68 0.41
C ILE A 78 -0.75 1.97 1.91
N ALA A 79 -1.39 3.07 2.30
CA ALA A 79 -1.59 3.42 3.71
C ALA A 79 -2.48 2.40 4.44
N ALA A 80 -3.53 1.90 3.78
CA ALA A 80 -4.38 0.85 4.34
C ALA A 80 -3.63 -0.48 4.51
N ILE A 81 -2.78 -0.86 3.55
CA ILE A 81 -1.88 -2.02 3.68
C ILE A 81 -0.92 -1.80 4.87
N ALA A 82 -0.34 -0.60 4.98
CA ALA A 82 0.54 -0.24 6.08
C ALA A 82 -0.09 -0.46 7.45
N LEU A 83 -1.29 0.08 7.61
CA LEU A 83 -2.03 0.00 8.85
C LEU A 83 -2.33 -1.45 9.23
N ALA A 84 -2.79 -2.27 8.27
CA ALA A 84 -3.09 -3.67 8.51
C ALA A 84 -1.86 -4.43 9.03
N LEU A 85 -0.73 -4.29 8.35
CA LEU A 85 0.51 -4.98 8.71
C LEU A 85 1.03 -4.56 10.08
N VAL A 86 1.02 -3.25 10.39
CA VAL A 86 1.42 -2.74 11.72
C VAL A 86 0.50 -3.27 12.83
N THR A 87 -0.76 -3.58 12.52
CA THR A 87 -1.69 -4.24 13.45
C THR A 87 -1.59 -5.78 13.44
N GLY A 88 -0.62 -6.35 12.71
CA GLY A 88 -0.41 -7.80 12.61
C GLY A 88 -1.48 -8.54 11.80
N LYS A 89 -2.19 -7.83 10.92
CA LYS A 89 -3.15 -8.39 9.96
C LYS A 89 -2.52 -8.48 8.57
N ASP A 90 -3.03 -9.40 7.77
CA ASP A 90 -2.71 -9.51 6.36
C ASP A 90 -3.06 -8.22 5.60
N ALA A 91 -2.35 -7.97 4.50
CA ALA A 91 -2.65 -6.88 3.60
C ALA A 91 -4.07 -7.05 3.00
N PRO A 92 -4.98 -6.08 3.15
CA PRO A 92 -6.35 -6.25 2.68
C PRO A 92 -6.39 -6.33 1.14
N ALA A 93 -7.10 -7.33 0.61
CA ALA A 93 -7.31 -7.43 -0.84
C ALA A 93 -7.92 -6.16 -1.47
N PRO A 94 -8.91 -5.49 -0.84
CA PRO A 94 -9.43 -4.22 -1.36
C PRO A 94 -8.36 -3.12 -1.48
N ALA A 95 -7.42 -3.06 -0.53
CA ALA A 95 -6.36 -2.06 -0.54
C ALA A 95 -5.36 -2.32 -1.68
N ARG A 96 -5.00 -3.58 -1.94
CA ARG A 96 -4.19 -3.96 -3.12
C ARG A 96 -4.88 -3.62 -4.44
N ILE A 97 -6.18 -3.88 -4.52
CA ILE A 97 -6.99 -3.53 -5.70
C ILE A 97 -7.00 -2.02 -5.90
N GLN A 98 -7.16 -1.24 -4.81
CA GLN A 98 -7.13 0.21 -4.85
C GLN A 98 -5.78 0.75 -5.36
N VAL A 99 -4.65 0.19 -4.91
CA VAL A 99 -3.31 0.52 -5.44
C VAL A 99 -3.27 0.37 -6.95
N LYS A 100 -3.66 -0.81 -7.45
CA LYS A 100 -3.66 -1.12 -8.88
C LYS A 100 -4.61 -0.21 -9.66
N GLN A 101 -5.84 -0.03 -9.17
CA GLN A 101 -6.86 0.74 -9.88
C GLN A 101 -6.48 2.22 -9.97
N GLY A 102 -6.00 2.83 -8.88
CA GLY A 102 -5.57 4.23 -8.91
C GLY A 102 -4.43 4.50 -9.90
N LEU A 103 -3.49 3.56 -10.06
CA LEU A 103 -2.41 3.65 -11.03
C LEU A 103 -2.92 3.54 -12.47
N LEU A 104 -3.90 2.66 -12.73
CA LEU A 104 -4.55 2.53 -14.02
C LEU A 104 -5.41 3.77 -14.37
N ASP A 105 -6.10 4.32 -13.37
CA ASP A 105 -6.88 5.56 -13.53
C ASP A 105 -5.95 6.72 -13.88
N ALA A 106 -4.80 6.83 -13.21
CA ALA A 106 -3.79 7.83 -13.54
C ALA A 106 -3.21 7.64 -14.94
N GLN A 107 -3.00 6.39 -15.37
CA GLN A 107 -2.49 6.07 -16.70
C GLN A 107 -3.49 6.48 -17.79
N SER A 108 -4.76 6.13 -17.59
CA SER A 108 -5.85 6.50 -18.49
C SER A 108 -5.97 8.02 -18.60
N ALA A 109 -5.95 8.72 -17.47
CA ALA A 109 -6.03 10.18 -17.43
C ALA A 109 -4.88 10.85 -18.20
N LEU A 110 -3.62 10.44 -17.96
CA LEU A 110 -2.46 10.96 -18.69
C LEU A 110 -2.49 10.60 -20.18
N GLY A 111 -2.98 9.41 -20.54
CA GLY A 111 -3.14 8.98 -21.93
C GLY A 111 -4.14 9.82 -22.74
N ASN A 112 -5.08 10.48 -22.05
CA ASN A 112 -6.08 11.34 -22.67
C ASN A 112 -5.62 12.80 -22.86
N ILE A 113 -4.41 13.16 -22.45
CA ILE A 113 -3.85 14.49 -22.68
C ILE A 113 -3.22 14.53 -24.08
N THR A 114 -3.86 15.24 -25.00
CA THR A 114 -3.42 15.35 -26.41
C THR A 114 -2.85 16.72 -26.78
N ASP A 115 -2.71 17.63 -25.81
CA ASP A 115 -2.15 18.96 -26.04
C ASP A 115 -0.65 18.87 -26.40
N PRO A 116 -0.24 19.35 -27.60
CA PRO A 116 1.15 19.31 -28.03
C PRO A 116 2.08 20.15 -27.16
N THR A 117 1.58 21.20 -26.51
CA THR A 117 2.38 22.05 -25.61
C THR A 117 2.74 21.34 -24.30
N ALA A 118 1.92 20.36 -23.89
CA ALA A 118 2.13 19.54 -22.71
C ALA A 118 2.93 18.24 -22.99
N ALA A 119 3.19 17.91 -24.27
CA ALA A 119 3.70 16.60 -24.68
C ALA A 119 4.96 16.13 -23.93
N ALA A 120 5.95 17.01 -23.73
CA ALA A 120 7.17 16.67 -23.01
C ALA A 120 6.94 16.38 -21.51
N SER A 121 6.09 17.18 -20.86
CA SER A 121 5.72 16.98 -19.45
C SER A 121 4.87 15.73 -19.28
N VAL A 122 3.94 15.46 -20.21
CA VAL A 122 3.12 14.24 -20.22
C VAL A 122 4.00 13.00 -20.40
N ALA A 123 4.95 13.01 -21.33
CA ALA A 123 5.88 11.90 -21.53
C ALA A 123 6.73 11.61 -20.28
N THR A 124 7.18 12.67 -19.60
CA THR A 124 7.90 12.54 -18.32
C THR A 124 7.01 11.93 -17.23
N ALA A 125 5.78 12.40 -17.10
CA ALA A 125 4.82 11.87 -16.13
C ALA A 125 4.46 10.40 -16.43
N GLN A 126 4.26 10.04 -17.71
CA GLN A 126 4.00 8.66 -18.14
C GLN A 126 5.18 7.73 -17.82
N THR A 127 6.43 8.20 -18.02
CA THR A 127 7.63 7.42 -17.66
C THR A 127 7.70 7.16 -16.16
N SER A 128 7.47 8.20 -15.34
CA SER A 128 7.42 8.05 -13.88
C SER A 128 6.29 7.12 -13.44
N LEU A 129 5.11 7.26 -14.06
CA LEU A 129 3.95 6.41 -13.76
C LEU A 129 4.20 4.96 -14.14
N ALA A 130 4.91 4.68 -15.23
CA ALA A 130 5.28 3.31 -15.61
C ALA A 130 6.15 2.66 -14.52
N ALA A 131 7.09 3.40 -13.91
CA ALA A 131 7.85 2.91 -12.77
C ALA A 131 6.94 2.66 -11.55
N ALA A 132 6.01 3.58 -11.25
CA ALA A 132 5.04 3.38 -10.17
C ALA A 132 4.10 2.18 -10.43
N ILE A 133 3.77 1.87 -11.68
CA ILE A 133 3.00 0.66 -12.03
C ILE A 133 3.80 -0.61 -11.73
N VAL A 134 5.09 -0.63 -12.04
CA VAL A 134 5.97 -1.77 -11.71
C VAL A 134 6.02 -1.97 -10.19
N ASP A 135 6.28 -0.91 -9.43
CA ASP A 135 6.32 -0.99 -7.96
C ASP A 135 4.96 -1.35 -7.35
N GLY A 136 3.87 -0.82 -7.91
CA GLY A 136 2.51 -1.14 -7.46
C GLY A 136 2.13 -2.59 -7.70
N ASN A 137 2.58 -3.19 -8.81
CA ASN A 137 2.42 -4.61 -9.08
C ASN A 137 3.23 -5.47 -8.09
N ALA A 138 4.42 -5.01 -7.69
CA ALA A 138 5.22 -5.68 -6.66
C ALA A 138 4.48 -5.70 -5.31
N VAL A 139 3.86 -4.58 -4.90
CA VAL A 139 2.99 -4.55 -3.72
C VAL A 139 1.83 -5.55 -3.81
N VAL A 140 1.17 -5.64 -4.97
CA VAL A 140 0.07 -6.61 -5.15
C VAL A 140 0.57 -8.06 -5.05
N ALA A 141 1.78 -8.31 -5.56
CA ALA A 141 2.42 -9.63 -5.55
C ALA A 141 2.89 -10.03 -4.16
N ASP A 142 3.54 -9.14 -3.43
CA ASP A 142 4.36 -9.48 -2.26
C ASP A 142 3.66 -9.15 -0.94
N CYS A 143 2.71 -8.21 -0.92
CA CYS A 143 1.91 -7.94 0.28
C CYS A 143 0.72 -8.88 0.38
N LYS A 144 0.82 -9.93 1.20
CA LYS A 144 -0.28 -10.84 1.48
C LYS A 144 -1.12 -10.42 2.67
#